data_AF-A0A6P0SN79-F1
#
_entry.id   AF-A0A6P0SN79-F1
#
_cell.length_a   1.000
_cell.length_b   1.000
_cell.length_c   1.000
_cell.angle_alpha   90.00
_cell.angle_beta   90.00
_cell.angle_gamma   90.00
#
_symmetry.space_group_name_H-M   'P 1'
#
loop_
_entity.id
_entity.type
_entity.pdbx_description
1 polymer ?
#
loop_
_entity_poly.entity_id
_entity_poly.type
_entity_poly.pdbx_seq_one_letter_code
_entity_poly.pdbx_strand_id
1 'polypeptide(L)'
;MPESIGNLSNLTYLSLSKNQLTKLPKFVGNISKLTHLYLWNNQLTNLPESIGNLYNLTHLYLSYFLLKKIPDYLSNFSNLIRLDLSSTSIINLPKSIGNLAISQ
;
A
#
# COMPACT_ATOMS: atom_id res chain seq x y z
N MET A 1 -14.12 -4.82 6.89
CA MET A 1 -14.05 -3.36 6.69
C MET A 1 -15.19 -2.93 5.78
N PRO A 2 -16.00 -1.91 6.13
CA PRO A 2 -17.15 -1.48 5.33
C PRO A 2 -16.75 -0.84 4.00
N GLU A 3 -17.51 -1.11 2.94
CA GLU A 3 -17.29 -0.54 1.61
C GLU A 3 -17.50 0.98 1.57
N SER A 4 -18.32 1.52 2.47
CA SER A 4 -18.57 2.96 2.60
C SER A 4 -17.30 3.80 2.82
N ILE A 5 -16.22 3.20 3.32
CA ILE A 5 -14.91 3.86 3.44
C ILE A 5 -14.35 4.26 2.06
N GLY A 6 -14.64 3.48 1.02
CA GLY A 6 -14.25 3.81 -0.36
C GLY A 6 -14.91 5.07 -0.92
N ASN A 7 -15.98 5.56 -0.28
CA ASN A 7 -16.70 6.77 -0.69
C ASN A 7 -16.17 8.05 0.00
N LEU A 8 -15.17 7.93 0.87
CA LEU A 8 -14.57 9.07 1.57
C LEU A 8 -13.65 9.85 0.61
N SER A 9 -14.24 10.62 -0.29
CA SER A 9 -13.57 11.35 -1.38
C SER A 9 -12.56 12.40 -0.94
N ASN A 10 -12.58 12.80 0.34
CA ASN A 10 -11.63 13.74 0.94
C ASN A 10 -10.60 13.08 1.86
N LEU A 11 -10.62 11.75 1.99
CA LEU A 11 -9.68 11.05 2.85
C LEU A 11 -8.27 11.08 2.23
N THR A 12 -7.35 11.70 2.96
CA THR A 12 -5.93 11.81 2.58
C THR A 12 -5.04 10.85 3.36
N TYR A 13 -5.50 10.40 4.53
CA TYR A 13 -4.75 9.55 5.44
C TYR A 13 -5.60 8.36 5.87
N LEU A 14 -5.09 7.14 5.69
CA LEU A 14 -5.74 5.91 6.11
C LEU A 14 -4.73 5.03 6.85
N SER A 15 -4.97 4.83 8.14
CA SER A 15 -4.23 3.84 8.93
C SER A 15 -5.13 2.65 9.24
N LEU A 16 -4.72 1.48 8.77
CA LEU A 16 -5.31 0.18 9.09
C LEU A 16 -4.30 -0.70 9.83
N SER A 17 -3.28 -0.09 10.42
CA SER A 17 -2.17 -0.81 11.04
C SER A 17 -2.59 -1.51 12.33
N LYS A 18 -1.86 -2.56 12.73
CA LYS A 18 -2.13 -3.34 13.95
C LYS A 18 -3.52 -3.98 13.96
N ASN A 19 -3.94 -4.52 12.83
CA ASN A 19 -5.20 -5.26 12.68
C ASN A 19 -4.93 -6.71 12.25
N GLN A 20 -6.00 -7.48 12.05
CA GLN A 20 -5.93 -8.87 11.59
C GLN A 20 -6.39 -8.99 10.13
N LEU A 21 -6.13 -7.97 9.30
CA LEU A 21 -6.55 -8.00 7.90
C LEU A 21 -5.77 -9.05 7.14
N THR A 22 -6.47 -10.02 6.56
CA THR A 22 -5.89 -11.04 5.66
C THR A 22 -5.93 -10.60 4.19
N LYS A 23 -6.80 -9.62 3.87
CA LYS A 23 -6.93 -9.00 2.54
C LYS A 23 -7.23 -7.51 2.68
N LEU A 24 -6.71 -6.72 1.75
CA LEU A 24 -7.10 -5.33 1.56
C LEU A 24 -8.22 -5.27 0.51
N PRO A 25 -9.41 -4.73 0.82
CA PRO A 25 -10.51 -4.65 -0.13
C PRO A 25 -10.21 -3.79 -1.36
N LYS A 26 -10.78 -4.16 -2.52
CA LYS A 26 -10.56 -3.43 -3.77
C LYS A 26 -11.00 -1.95 -3.72
N PHE A 27 -12.02 -1.64 -2.93
CA PHE A 27 -12.54 -0.26 -2.80
C PHE A 27 -11.51 0.71 -2.21
N VAL A 28 -10.42 0.24 -1.58
CA VAL A 28 -9.34 1.12 -1.11
C VAL A 28 -8.73 1.90 -2.28
N GLY A 29 -8.69 1.30 -3.48
CA GLY A 29 -8.26 1.98 -4.71
C GLY A 29 -9.17 3.11 -5.18
N ASN A 30 -10.38 3.27 -4.61
CA ASN A 30 -11.32 4.34 -4.95
C ASN A 30 -11.05 5.63 -4.17
N ILE A 31 -10.19 5.59 -3.15
CA ILE A 31 -9.87 6.73 -2.28
C ILE A 31 -8.83 7.62 -2.99
N SER A 32 -9.25 8.28 -4.07
CA SER A 32 -8.35 8.91 -5.03
C SER A 32 -7.46 10.02 -4.45
N LYS A 33 -7.86 10.67 -3.35
CA LYS A 33 -7.07 11.71 -2.65
C LYS A 33 -6.12 11.16 -1.60
N LEU A 34 -6.03 9.84 -1.43
CA LEU A 34 -5.18 9.25 -0.41
C LEU A 34 -3.71 9.52 -0.70
N THR A 35 -3.02 10.13 0.26
CA THR A 35 -1.58 10.43 0.21
C THR A 35 -0.78 9.51 1.13
N HIS A 36 -1.40 9.04 2.21
CA HIS A 36 -0.74 8.13 3.17
C HIS A 36 -1.57 6.89 3.45
N LEU A 37 -0.95 5.73 3.31
CA LEU A 37 -1.55 4.43 3.61
C LEU A 37 -0.64 3.61 4.52
N TYR A 38 -1.12 3.32 5.73
CA TYR A 38 -0.41 2.53 6.72
C TYR A 38 -1.08 1.17 6.95
N LEU A 39 -0.38 0.10 6.58
CA LEU A 39 -0.88 -1.27 6.62
C LEU A 39 -0.05 -2.19 7.51
N TRP A 40 0.93 -1.66 8.26
CA TRP A 40 1.86 -2.45 9.05
C TRP A 40 1.17 -3.24 10.18
N ASN A 41 1.75 -4.39 10.54
CA ASN A 41 1.18 -5.33 11.51
C ASN A 41 -0.25 -5.77 11.13
N ASN A 42 -0.37 -6.36 9.93
CA ASN A 42 -1.54 -7.11 9.44
C ASN A 42 -1.10 -8.49 8.91
N GLN A 43 -2.05 -9.30 8.45
CA GLN A 43 -1.82 -10.65 7.88
C GLN A 43 -2.00 -10.66 6.35
N LEU A 44 -1.74 -9.52 5.69
CA LEU A 44 -1.88 -9.38 4.23
C LEU A 44 -0.83 -10.26 3.52
N THR A 45 -1.29 -11.12 2.62
CA THR A 45 -0.41 -11.92 1.74
C THR A 45 -0.24 -11.28 0.37
N ASN A 46 -1.16 -10.40 -0.01
CA ASN A 46 -1.16 -9.65 -1.26
C ASN A 46 -1.86 -8.30 -1.06
N LEU A 47 -1.66 -7.42 -2.04
CA LEU A 47 -2.42 -6.20 -2.23
C LEU A 47 -3.34 -6.40 -3.46
N PRO A 48 -4.53 -5.76 -3.49
CA PRO A 48 -5.37 -5.75 -4.68
C PRO A 48 -4.71 -4.89 -5.75
N GLU A 49 -4.88 -5.27 -7.02
CA GLU A 49 -4.40 -4.48 -8.16
C GLU A 49 -4.95 -3.04 -8.16
N SER A 50 -6.16 -2.83 -7.65
CA SER A 50 -6.76 -1.49 -7.53
C SER A 50 -5.96 -0.54 -6.64
N ILE A 51 -5.02 -1.03 -5.82
CA ILE A 51 -4.13 -0.15 -5.07
C ILE A 51 -3.32 0.74 -6.01
N GLY A 52 -3.00 0.28 -7.23
CA GLY A 52 -2.31 1.07 -8.26
C GLY A 52 -3.09 2.30 -8.76
N ASN A 53 -4.37 2.43 -8.40
CA ASN A 53 -5.19 3.61 -8.71
C ASN A 53 -4.98 4.77 -7.71
N LEU A 54 -4.20 4.55 -6.65
CA LEU A 54 -3.87 5.59 -5.67
C LEU A 54 -2.77 6.52 -6.21
N TYR A 55 -3.07 7.25 -7.28
CA TYR A 55 -2.10 8.09 -7.99
C TYR A 55 -1.52 9.22 -7.13
N ASN A 56 -2.22 9.64 -6.07
CA ASN A 56 -1.77 10.67 -5.14
C ASN A 56 -0.97 10.11 -3.95
N LEU A 57 -0.75 8.79 -3.88
CA LEU A 57 -0.08 8.17 -2.75
C LEU A 57 1.40 8.57 -2.73
N THR A 58 1.82 9.20 -1.64
CA THR A 58 3.20 9.62 -1.41
C THR A 58 3.90 8.70 -0.41
N HIS A 59 3.15 8.11 0.52
CA HIS A 59 3.69 7.25 1.56
C HIS A 59 2.89 5.94 1.67
N LEU A 60 3.60 4.83 1.53
CA LEU A 60 3.06 3.49 1.69
C LEU A 60 3.91 2.71 2.70
N TYR A 61 3.28 2.29 3.80
CA TYR A 61 3.92 1.50 4.85
C TYR A 61 3.34 0.08 4.89
N LEU A 62 4.17 -0.91 4.55
CA LEU A 62 3.85 -2.33 4.51
C LEU A 62 4.77 -3.11 5.46
N SER A 63 4.21 -3.90 6.38
CA SER A 63 4.96 -4.77 7.32
C SER A 63 4.00 -5.87 7.79
N TYR A 64 4.20 -7.21 7.64
CA TYR A 64 5.34 -8.09 7.95
C TYR A 64 5.23 -9.47 7.23
N PHE A 65 6.32 -10.26 7.20
CA PHE A 65 6.56 -11.71 6.85
C PHE A 65 5.95 -12.37 5.60
N LEU A 66 4.68 -12.11 5.25
CA LEU A 66 3.96 -12.94 4.26
C LEU A 66 3.89 -12.35 2.85
N LEU A 67 4.11 -11.05 2.68
CA LEU A 67 4.26 -10.47 1.34
C LEU A 67 5.57 -10.98 0.74
N LYS A 68 5.48 -11.89 -0.25
CA LYS A 68 6.66 -12.50 -0.90
C LYS A 68 7.13 -11.74 -2.13
N LYS A 69 6.26 -10.90 -2.71
CA LYS A 69 6.56 -10.09 -3.90
C LYS A 69 5.90 -8.75 -3.79
N ILE A 70 6.61 -7.75 -4.29
CA ILE A 70 6.00 -6.49 -4.71
C ILE A 70 5.48 -6.69 -6.14
N PRO A 71 4.19 -6.43 -6.38
CA PRO A 71 3.60 -6.54 -7.72
C PRO A 71 4.02 -5.36 -8.62
N ASP A 72 4.12 -5.63 -9.92
CA ASP A 72 4.62 -4.65 -10.89
C ASP A 72 3.79 -3.38 -10.96
N TYR A 73 2.48 -3.44 -10.70
CA TYR A 73 1.59 -2.28 -10.69
C TYR A 73 1.89 -1.24 -9.61
N LEU A 74 2.78 -1.52 -8.63
CA LEU A 74 3.29 -0.46 -7.75
C LEU A 74 4.11 0.58 -8.54
N SER A 75 4.54 0.28 -9.77
CA SER A 75 5.10 1.26 -10.72
C SER A 75 4.16 2.42 -11.02
N ASN A 76 2.85 2.25 -10.81
CA ASN A 76 1.86 3.28 -11.12
C ASN A 76 1.88 4.43 -10.10
N PHE A 77 2.58 4.27 -8.97
CA PHE A 77 2.73 5.33 -7.98
C PHE A 77 3.76 6.38 -8.41
N SER A 78 3.38 7.20 -9.38
CA SER A 78 4.23 8.28 -9.90
C SER A 78 4.64 9.31 -8.86
N ASN A 79 3.86 9.45 -7.79
CA ASN A 79 4.09 10.41 -6.70
C ASN A 79 4.64 9.78 -5.41
N LEU A 80 4.96 8.47 -5.41
CA LEU A 80 5.48 7.84 -4.21
C LEU A 80 6.83 8.46 -3.84
N ILE A 81 7.00 8.78 -2.57
CA ILE A 81 8.23 9.34 -2.01
C ILE A 81 8.86 8.28 -1.11
N ARG A 82 8.00 7.62 -0.31
CA ARG A 82 8.41 6.69 0.73
C ARG A 82 7.70 5.35 0.57
N LEU A 83 8.49 4.29 0.48
CA LEU A 83 8.04 2.91 0.57
C LEU A 83 8.74 2.24 1.75
N ASP A 84 7.99 1.96 2.81
CA ASP A 84 8.50 1.22 3.96
C ASP A 84 8.12 -0.25 3.81
N LEU A 85 9.14 -1.11 3.73
CA LEU A 85 9.02 -2.56 3.64
C LEU A 85 9.69 -3.24 4.83
N SER A 86 9.89 -2.49 5.91
CA SER A 86 10.58 -2.99 7.09
C SER A 86 9.92 -4.27 7.55
N SER A 87 10.76 -5.26 7.85
CA SER A 87 10.30 -6.55 8.34
C SER A 87 9.42 -7.36 7.35
N THR A 88 9.55 -7.14 6.05
CA THR A 88 8.98 -8.04 5.03
C THR A 88 10.00 -9.11 4.60
N SER A 89 9.54 -10.18 3.95
CA SER A 89 10.42 -11.21 3.35
C SER A 89 10.77 -10.87 1.88
N ILE A 90 10.59 -9.61 1.47
CA ILE A 90 10.76 -9.18 0.09
C ILE A 90 12.24 -8.96 -0.17
N ILE A 91 12.78 -9.74 -1.11
CA ILE A 91 14.22 -9.71 -1.45
C ILE A 91 14.47 -8.87 -2.71
N ASN A 92 13.45 -8.74 -3.58
CA ASN A 92 13.57 -8.07 -4.88
C ASN A 92 12.48 -7.02 -5.05
N LEU A 93 12.91 -5.81 -5.41
CA LEU A 93 12.03 -4.74 -5.84
C LEU A 93 12.06 -4.63 -7.37
N PRO A 94 10.92 -4.43 -8.03
CA PRO A 94 10.91 -4.19 -9.46
C PRO A 94 11.68 -2.89 -9.78
N LYS A 95 12.41 -2.88 -10.91
CA LYS A 95 13.20 -1.70 -11.35
C LYS A 95 12.36 -0.42 -11.46
N SER A 96 11.06 -0.56 -11.66
CA SER A 96 10.09 0.54 -11.72
C SER A 96 9.99 1.36 -10.43
N ILE A 97 10.50 0.86 -9.29
CA ILE A 97 10.51 1.52 -7.98
C ILE A 97 11.84 2.29 -7.71
N GLY A 98 12.78 2.27 -8.68
CA GLY A 98 14.21 2.62 -8.51
C GLY A 98 14.58 4.02 -8.00
N ASN A 99 13.63 4.95 -7.83
CA ASN A 99 13.88 6.31 -7.31
C ASN A 99 13.31 6.54 -5.88
N LEU A 100 12.80 5.52 -5.22
CA LEU A 100 12.07 5.66 -3.96
C LEU A 100 12.98 5.60 -2.72
N ALA A 101 12.67 6.40 -1.70
CA ALA A 101 13.28 6.26 -0.39
C ALA A 101 12.73 4.99 0.27
N ILE A 102 13.49 3.90 0.15
CA ILE A 102 13.13 2.58 0.66
C ILE A 102 13.78 2.36 2.02
N SER A 103 13.00 1.90 2.99
CA SER A 103 13.53 1.31 4.23
C SER A 103 13.23 -0.17 4.25
N GLN A 104 14.22 -0.95 4.64
CA GLN A 104 14.11 -2.40 4.87
C GLN A 104 14.41 -2.69 6.33
#